data_AF-A0A7S3UEP0-F1
#
_entry.id   AF-A0A7S3UEP0-F1
#
_cell.length_a   1.000
_cell.length_b   1.000
_cell.length_c   1.000
_cell.angle_alpha   90.00
_cell.angle_beta   90.00
_cell.angle_gamma   90.00
#
_symmetry.space_group_name_H-M   'P 1'
#
loop_
_entity.id
_entity.type
_entity.pdbx_description
1 polymer ?
#
loop_
_entity_poly.entity_id
_entity_poly.type
_entity_poly.pdbx_seq_one_letter_code
_entity_poly.pdbx_strand_id
1 'polypeptide(L)'
;RVQAESVASTWCENASDRNARGALPRQESGRERERGERERAGAMPFARFVQIGRVALVNYGPEYGTLVVVTDVIDQNRVLVDAPNMVRKSYSLKRLALTDFVVDVPRACKKTTLVKALEEADVVNKFKATRWGQKLAAREAKANTSDFDRYKLMVQRMKKSAAMKRELAKLKKQAA
;
A
#
# COMPACT_ATOMS: atom_id res chain seq x y z
N ARG A 1 54.32 -51.35 12.51
CA ARG A 1 53.60 -52.11 13.55
C ARG A 1 53.57 -51.22 14.79
N VAL A 2 52.36 -50.74 15.16
CA VAL A 2 51.98 -49.99 16.39
C VAL A 2 52.70 -48.64 16.56
N GLN A 3 52.09 -47.46 16.66
CA GLN A 3 50.79 -47.08 17.23
C GLN A 3 50.21 -45.89 16.44
N ALA A 4 49.18 -46.17 15.66
CA ALA A 4 48.27 -45.17 15.12
C ALA A 4 46.92 -45.40 15.81
N GLU A 5 46.84 -45.17 17.11
CA GLU A 5 45.65 -45.44 17.94
C GLU A 5 45.92 -44.87 19.33
N SER A 6 45.52 -43.62 19.62
CA SER A 6 45.24 -43.14 21.00
C SER A 6 44.73 -41.69 21.10
N VAL A 7 44.67 -40.88 20.03
CA VAL A 7 44.11 -39.51 20.12
C VAL A 7 42.62 -39.46 19.71
N ALA A 8 42.01 -40.61 19.40
CA ALA A 8 40.61 -40.74 19.01
C ALA A 8 39.62 -40.84 20.19
N SER A 9 40.08 -40.73 21.45
CA SER A 9 39.25 -41.04 22.64
C SER A 9 38.92 -39.84 23.53
N THR A 10 39.13 -38.60 23.08
CA THR A 10 38.66 -37.39 23.78
C THR A 10 37.85 -36.46 22.87
N TRP A 11 37.18 -37.03 21.86
CA TRP A 11 36.27 -36.30 20.96
C TRP A 11 34.86 -36.90 20.88
N CYS A 12 34.54 -37.91 21.70
CA CYS A 12 33.24 -38.60 21.67
C CYS A 12 32.44 -38.53 22.98
N GLU A 13 32.69 -37.53 23.84
CA GLU A 13 31.96 -37.42 25.11
C GLU A 13 31.63 -35.96 25.46
N ASN A 14 31.17 -35.19 24.47
CA ASN A 14 30.54 -33.87 24.69
C ASN A 14 29.71 -33.40 23.47
N ALA A 15 29.05 -34.33 22.79
CA ALA A 15 28.17 -34.03 21.65
C ALA A 15 26.68 -33.95 22.03
N SER A 16 26.30 -34.32 23.25
CA SER A 16 24.91 -34.35 23.73
C SER A 16 24.44 -33.07 24.44
N ASP A 17 25.34 -32.20 24.92
CA ASP A 17 24.98 -31.06 25.77
C ASP A 17 25.23 -29.68 25.15
N ARG A 18 24.95 -29.53 23.85
CA ARG A 18 24.89 -28.19 23.20
C ARG A 18 23.49 -27.77 22.75
N ASN A 19 22.48 -28.63 22.92
CA ASN A 19 21.11 -28.32 22.49
C ASN A 19 20.18 -27.86 23.63
N ALA A 20 20.73 -27.54 24.80
CA ALA A 20 19.96 -27.12 25.99
C ALA A 20 20.07 -25.63 26.32
N ARG A 21 20.45 -24.77 25.36
CA ARG A 21 20.16 -23.34 25.46
C ARG A 21 18.93 -23.06 24.61
N GLY A 22 17.77 -23.22 25.22
CA GLY A 22 16.50 -22.77 24.68
C GLY A 22 16.68 -21.39 24.07
N ALA A 23 16.46 -21.28 22.77
CA ALA A 23 16.38 -20.01 22.09
C ALA A 23 15.30 -19.20 22.82
N LEU A 24 15.70 -18.15 23.54
CA LEU A 24 14.77 -17.20 24.12
C LEU A 24 13.77 -16.82 23.03
N PRO A 25 12.45 -16.92 23.28
CA PRO A 25 11.46 -16.57 22.28
C PRO A 25 11.76 -15.16 21.81
N ARG A 26 12.07 -15.02 20.52
CA ARG A 26 12.31 -13.74 19.86
C ARG A 26 11.15 -12.83 20.26
N GLN A 27 11.44 -11.75 20.99
CA GLN A 27 10.41 -10.78 21.34
C GLN A 27 9.97 -10.12 20.04
N GLU A 28 8.92 -10.67 19.46
CA GLU A 28 8.25 -10.10 18.29
C GLU A 28 7.84 -8.67 18.63
N SER A 29 8.29 -7.74 17.79
CA SER A 29 7.89 -6.34 17.90
C SER A 29 6.36 -6.25 17.85
N GLY A 30 5.76 -5.23 18.48
CA GLY A 30 4.29 -5.07 18.46
C GLY A 30 3.68 -5.12 17.05
N ARG A 31 4.44 -4.71 16.03
CA ARG A 31 4.06 -4.80 14.60
C ARG A 31 4.04 -6.22 14.04
N GLU A 32 4.87 -7.13 14.55
CA GLU A 32 4.89 -8.54 14.16
C GLU A 32 3.72 -9.29 14.81
N ARG A 33 3.38 -8.95 16.06
CA ARG A 33 2.17 -9.46 16.74
C ARG A 33 0.87 -8.98 16.07
N GLU A 34 0.77 -7.70 15.74
CA GLU A 34 -0.36 -7.14 14.97
C GLU A 34 -0.47 -7.77 13.56
N ARG A 35 0.66 -8.14 12.95
CA ARG A 35 0.68 -8.84 11.65
C ARG A 35 0.20 -10.29 11.80
N GLY A 36 0.60 -10.98 12.87
CA GLY A 36 0.14 -12.34 13.20
C GLY A 36 -1.34 -12.41 13.62
N GLU A 37 -1.86 -11.39 14.31
CA GLU A 37 -3.29 -11.30 14.65
C GLU A 37 -4.17 -11.04 13.41
N ARG A 38 -3.67 -10.29 12.43
CA ARG A 38 -4.31 -10.13 11.11
C ARG A 38 -4.32 -11.41 10.27
N GLU A 39 -3.39 -12.33 10.52
CA GLU A 39 -3.34 -13.64 9.86
C GLU A 39 -4.21 -14.71 10.56
N ARG A 40 -4.54 -14.54 11.85
CA ARG A 40 -5.33 -15.52 12.64
C ARG A 40 -6.85 -15.36 12.56
N ALA A 41 -7.34 -14.19 12.17
CA ALA A 41 -8.73 -14.05 11.73
C ALA A 41 -8.78 -14.46 10.25
N GLY A 42 -9.31 -15.65 9.95
CA GLY A 42 -9.43 -16.18 8.59
C GLY A 42 -9.87 -15.11 7.60
N ALA A 43 -8.91 -14.60 6.83
CA ALA A 43 -9.11 -13.43 5.99
C ALA A 43 -10.09 -13.81 4.87
N MET A 44 -11.31 -13.25 4.93
CA MET A 44 -12.26 -13.36 3.83
C MET A 44 -11.53 -12.91 2.55
N PRO A 45 -11.55 -13.70 1.45
CA PRO A 45 -10.72 -13.47 0.27
C PRO A 45 -10.98 -12.15 -0.44
N PHE A 46 -12.09 -11.48 -0.10
CA PHE A 46 -12.50 -10.20 -0.65
C PHE A 46 -12.51 -9.12 0.43
N ALA A 47 -11.80 -8.01 0.18
CA ALA A 47 -11.73 -6.87 1.10
C ALA A 47 -12.58 -5.66 0.64
N ARG A 48 -12.85 -5.54 -0.66
CA ARG A 48 -13.53 -4.38 -1.26
C ARG A 48 -14.86 -4.80 -1.89
N PHE A 49 -15.92 -4.65 -1.12
CA PHE A 49 -17.28 -4.97 -1.58
C PHE A 49 -18.00 -3.76 -2.15
N VAL A 50 -18.85 -3.98 -3.14
CA VAL A 50 -19.79 -2.95 -3.59
C VAL A 50 -20.83 -2.77 -2.49
N GLN A 51 -20.84 -1.59 -1.89
CA GLN A 51 -21.79 -1.23 -0.84
C GLN A 51 -22.07 0.27 -0.92
N ILE A 52 -23.17 0.68 -0.31
CA ILE A 52 -23.56 2.08 -0.21
C ILE A 52 -22.47 2.83 0.57
N GLY A 53 -22.13 4.02 0.08
CA GLY A 53 -21.10 4.87 0.68
C GLY A 53 -19.66 4.50 0.35
N ARG A 54 -19.40 3.42 -0.38
CA ARG A 54 -18.03 3.10 -0.81
C ARG A 54 -17.54 4.10 -1.85
N VAL A 55 -16.31 4.54 -1.65
CA VAL A 55 -15.62 5.46 -2.56
C VAL A 55 -14.93 4.64 -3.64
N ALA A 56 -15.05 5.10 -4.88
CA ALA A 56 -14.45 4.50 -6.05
C ALA A 56 -13.75 5.55 -6.90
N LEU A 57 -12.78 5.11 -7.70
CA LEU A 57 -12.11 5.91 -8.72
C LEU A 57 -12.64 5.54 -10.10
N VAL A 58 -12.90 6.53 -10.94
CA VAL A 58 -13.32 6.29 -12.33
C VAL A 58 -12.11 5.99 -13.22
N ASN A 59 -12.09 4.82 -13.86
CA ASN A 59 -10.95 4.32 -14.64
C ASN A 59 -10.93 4.74 -16.11
N TYR A 60 -12.06 5.15 -16.69
CA TYR A 60 -12.13 5.61 -18.08
C TYR A 60 -13.36 6.51 -18.31
N GLY A 61 -13.47 7.12 -19.49
CA GLY A 61 -14.59 7.99 -19.90
C GLY A 61 -14.40 9.47 -19.51
N PRO A 62 -15.44 10.31 -19.67
CA PRO A 62 -15.31 11.77 -19.55
C PRO A 62 -14.89 12.26 -18.15
N GLU A 63 -15.21 11.49 -17.11
CA GLU A 63 -14.94 11.84 -15.71
C GLU A 63 -13.75 11.04 -15.13
N TYR A 64 -12.81 10.65 -16.01
CA TYR A 64 -11.63 9.87 -15.64
C TYR A 64 -10.82 10.53 -14.51
N GLY A 65 -10.38 9.71 -13.55
CA GLY A 65 -9.57 10.18 -12.41
C GLY A 65 -10.36 10.85 -11.29
N THR A 66 -11.68 11.00 -11.44
CA THR A 66 -12.53 11.56 -10.39
C THR A 66 -12.85 10.51 -9.33
N LEU A 67 -12.82 10.92 -8.06
CA LEU A 67 -13.33 10.13 -6.94
C LEU A 67 -14.84 10.28 -6.85
N VAL A 68 -15.52 9.16 -6.69
CA VAL A 68 -16.97 9.09 -6.69
C VAL A 68 -17.47 8.16 -5.58
N VAL A 69 -18.69 8.38 -5.11
CA VAL A 69 -19.31 7.58 -4.04
C VAL A 69 -20.48 6.77 -4.60
N VAL A 70 -20.53 5.48 -4.29
CA VAL A 70 -21.67 4.62 -4.61
C VAL A 70 -22.83 4.98 -3.70
N THR A 71 -23.91 5.50 -4.28
CA THR A 71 -25.09 5.97 -3.54
C THR A 71 -26.20 4.92 -3.48
N ASP A 72 -26.34 4.14 -4.55
CA ASP A 72 -27.26 3.00 -4.62
C ASP A 72 -26.72 1.92 -5.55
N VAL A 73 -27.17 0.68 -5.36
CA VAL A 73 -26.88 -0.45 -6.25
C VAL A 73 -28.15 -0.72 -7.06
N ILE A 74 -28.04 -0.62 -8.39
CA ILE A 74 -29.19 -0.80 -9.29
C ILE A 74 -29.31 -2.27 -9.62
N ASP A 75 -28.25 -2.81 -10.22
CA ASP A 75 -28.17 -4.19 -10.69
C ASP A 75 -26.79 -4.77 -10.35
N GLN A 76 -26.57 -6.05 -10.62
CA GLN A 76 -25.28 -6.71 -10.37
C GLN A 76 -24.10 -6.07 -11.12
N ASN A 77 -24.36 -5.39 -12.25
CA ASN A 77 -23.32 -4.76 -13.06
C ASN A 77 -23.31 -3.23 -12.99
N ARG A 78 -24.31 -2.60 -12.34
CA ARG A 78 -24.56 -1.16 -12.41
C ARG A 78 -24.85 -0.58 -11.04
N VAL A 79 -24.25 0.58 -10.78
CA VAL A 79 -24.40 1.35 -9.54
C VAL A 79 -24.75 2.79 -9.85
N LEU A 80 -25.49 3.41 -8.93
CA LEU A 80 -25.75 4.84 -8.95
C LEU A 80 -24.62 5.56 -8.22
N VAL A 81 -24.02 6.53 -8.89
CA VAL A 81 -22.78 7.17 -8.47
C VAL A 81 -22.99 8.68 -8.38
N ASP A 82 -22.39 9.29 -7.36
CA ASP A 82 -22.46 10.73 -7.12
C ASP A 82 -21.12 11.30 -6.64
N ALA A 83 -20.92 12.59 -6.89
CA ALA A 83 -19.75 13.37 -6.47
C ALA A 83 -20.13 14.86 -6.39
N PRO A 84 -19.46 15.68 -5.54
CA PRO A 84 -19.80 17.10 -5.34
C PRO A 84 -19.92 17.89 -6.65
N ASN A 85 -18.98 17.71 -7.58
CA ASN A 85 -18.91 18.46 -8.84
C ASN A 85 -19.59 17.76 -10.03
N MET A 86 -20.32 16.68 -9.79
CA MET A 86 -20.87 15.81 -10.83
C MET A 86 -22.39 15.70 -10.69
N VAL A 87 -23.09 15.53 -11.80
CA VAL A 87 -24.51 15.14 -11.75
C VAL A 87 -24.59 13.64 -11.48
N ARG A 88 -25.53 13.22 -10.65
CA ARG A 88 -25.77 11.80 -10.34
C ARG A 88 -26.05 11.01 -11.61
N LYS A 89 -25.30 9.91 -11.81
CA LYS A 89 -25.38 9.07 -13.02
C LYS A 89 -25.24 7.60 -12.65
N SER A 90 -25.77 6.71 -13.50
CA SER A 90 -25.52 5.29 -13.37
C SER A 90 -24.19 4.91 -14.05
N TYR A 91 -23.35 4.14 -13.36
CA TYR A 91 -22.13 3.57 -13.91
C TYR A 91 -22.07 2.06 -13.84
N SER A 92 -21.41 1.47 -14.83
CA SER A 92 -21.05 0.06 -14.75
C SER A 92 -19.90 -0.13 -13.76
N LEU A 93 -19.97 -1.19 -12.96
CA LEU A 93 -18.92 -1.53 -12.00
C LEU A 93 -17.55 -1.74 -12.66
N LYS A 94 -17.50 -2.19 -13.92
CA LYS A 94 -16.25 -2.33 -14.69
C LYS A 94 -15.50 -1.01 -14.89
N ARG A 95 -16.23 0.12 -14.82
CA ARG A 95 -15.67 1.47 -14.96
C ARG A 95 -15.06 2.01 -13.67
N LEU A 96 -15.33 1.36 -12.55
CA LEU A 96 -14.97 1.82 -11.22
C LEU A 96 -13.88 0.93 -10.63
N ALA A 97 -12.84 1.54 -10.08
CA ALA A 97 -11.94 0.86 -9.16
C ALA A 97 -12.34 1.23 -7.72
N LEU A 98 -12.86 0.25 -6.99
CA LEU A 98 -13.24 0.45 -5.59
C LEU A 98 -12.00 0.75 -4.74
N THR A 99 -12.15 1.68 -3.80
CA THR A 99 -11.11 2.01 -2.81
C THR A 99 -11.44 1.38 -1.46
N ASP A 100 -10.51 1.49 -0.51
CA ASP A 100 -10.70 1.02 0.86
C ASP A 100 -11.63 1.92 1.69
N PHE A 101 -11.86 3.15 1.24
CA PHE A 101 -12.64 4.15 1.96
C PHE A 101 -14.14 3.92 1.82
N VAL A 102 -14.83 4.01 2.96
CA VAL A 102 -16.28 3.92 3.08
C VAL A 102 -16.74 5.11 3.89
N VAL A 103 -17.74 5.82 3.38
CA VAL A 103 -18.44 6.90 4.07
C VAL A 103 -19.79 6.37 4.50
N ASP A 104 -20.19 6.63 5.73
CA ASP A 104 -21.53 6.24 6.17
C ASP A 104 -22.56 7.22 5.59
N VAL A 105 -23.40 6.73 4.68
CA VAL A 105 -24.47 7.50 4.05
C VAL A 105 -25.70 6.63 3.87
N PRO A 106 -26.91 7.20 4.02
CA PRO A 106 -28.13 6.45 3.74
C PRO A 106 -28.23 6.14 2.24
N ARG A 107 -28.96 5.06 1.92
CA ARG A 107 -29.29 4.70 0.54
C ARG A 107 -29.99 5.87 -0.16
N ALA A 108 -29.61 6.15 -1.41
CA ALA A 108 -30.20 7.23 -2.20
C ALA A 108 -30.16 8.62 -1.50
N CYS A 109 -29.06 8.93 -0.81
CA CYS A 109 -28.87 10.20 -0.11
C CYS A 109 -29.05 11.44 -1.02
N LYS A 110 -29.33 12.61 -0.45
CA LYS A 110 -29.35 13.88 -1.21
C LYS A 110 -27.92 14.38 -1.41
N LYS A 111 -27.71 15.20 -2.43
CA LYS A 111 -26.37 15.73 -2.73
C LYS A 111 -25.81 16.57 -1.58
N THR A 112 -26.65 17.36 -0.92
CA THR A 112 -26.27 18.15 0.26
C THR A 112 -25.77 17.30 1.43
N THR A 113 -26.43 16.17 1.70
CA THR A 113 -25.99 15.23 2.75
C THR A 113 -24.70 14.52 2.39
N LEU A 114 -24.51 14.18 1.11
CA LEU A 114 -23.29 13.53 0.62
C LEU A 114 -22.07 14.43 0.72
N VAL A 115 -22.21 15.72 0.41
CA VAL A 115 -21.12 16.70 0.52
C VAL A 115 -20.69 16.84 1.97
N LYS A 116 -21.63 17.00 2.91
CA LYS A 116 -21.34 17.06 4.35
C LYS A 116 -20.62 15.82 4.85
N ALA A 117 -21.11 14.63 4.49
CA ALA A 117 -20.49 13.37 4.89
C ALA A 117 -19.07 13.20 4.31
N LEU A 118 -18.83 13.67 3.08
CA LEU A 118 -17.48 13.65 2.47
C LEU A 118 -16.51 14.62 3.14
N GLU A 119 -16.99 15.80 3.54
CA GLU A 119 -16.22 16.79 4.28
C GLU A 119 -15.87 16.30 5.70
N GLU A 120 -16.85 15.75 6.43
CA GLU A 120 -16.66 15.14 7.75
C GLU A 120 -15.68 13.96 7.71
N ALA A 121 -15.77 13.11 6.69
CA ALA A 121 -14.90 11.96 6.54
C ALA A 121 -13.51 12.31 5.96
N ASP A 122 -13.30 13.54 5.48
CA ASP A 122 -12.09 14.02 4.81
C ASP A 122 -11.46 13.00 3.83
N VAL A 123 -12.30 12.40 2.99
CA VAL A 123 -11.90 11.29 2.12
C VAL A 123 -10.87 11.73 1.09
N VAL A 124 -10.96 12.97 0.60
CA VAL A 124 -10.09 13.48 -0.46
C VAL A 124 -8.65 13.58 0.03
N ASN A 125 -8.42 14.12 1.24
CA ASN A 125 -7.07 14.21 1.78
C ASN A 125 -6.53 12.84 2.18
N LYS A 126 -7.36 11.98 2.78
CA LYS A 126 -6.99 10.59 3.07
C LYS A 126 -6.57 9.84 1.79
N PHE A 127 -7.31 9.99 0.70
CA PHE A 127 -6.98 9.38 -0.58
C PHE A 127 -5.66 9.94 -1.15
N LYS A 128 -5.44 11.25 -1.11
CA LYS A 128 -4.18 11.89 -1.53
C LYS A 128 -2.97 11.40 -0.73
N ALA A 129 -3.15 11.12 0.56
CA ALA A 129 -2.10 10.58 1.42
C ALA A 129 -1.73 9.13 1.09
N THR A 130 -2.66 8.33 0.56
CA THR A 130 -2.38 6.95 0.14
C THR A 130 -1.35 6.88 -0.99
N ARG A 131 -0.56 5.79 -1.03
CA ARG A 131 0.41 5.52 -2.11
C ARG A 131 -0.21 5.58 -3.50
N TRP A 132 -1.48 5.18 -3.64
CA TRP A 132 -2.21 5.25 -4.90
C TRP A 132 -2.47 6.70 -5.32
N GLY A 133 -3.03 7.53 -4.43
CA GLY A 133 -3.24 8.95 -4.69
C GLY A 133 -1.93 9.70 -4.99
N GLN A 134 -0.87 9.44 -4.22
CA GLN A 134 0.46 9.99 -4.48
C GLN A 134 1.00 9.61 -5.87
N LYS A 135 0.76 8.36 -6.32
CA LYS A 135 1.15 7.90 -7.65
C LYS A 135 0.40 8.61 -8.76
N LEU A 136 -0.90 8.88 -8.57
CA LEU A 136 -1.69 9.67 -9.51
C LEU A 136 -1.19 11.11 -9.58
N ALA A 137 -0.99 11.76 -8.43
CA ALA A 137 -0.46 13.13 -8.37
C ALA A 137 0.93 13.24 -9.02
N ALA A 138 1.82 12.27 -8.78
CA ALA A 138 3.13 12.24 -9.43
C ALA A 138 3.04 12.07 -10.96
N ARG A 139 2.05 11.32 -11.45
CA ARG A 139 1.80 11.16 -12.88
C ARG A 139 1.30 12.46 -13.50
N GLU A 140 0.38 13.14 -12.83
CA GLU A 140 -0.15 14.44 -13.25
C GLU A 140 0.93 15.52 -13.26
N ALA A 141 1.72 15.63 -12.18
CA ALA A 141 2.86 16.55 -12.13
C ALA A 141 3.88 16.28 -13.24
N LYS A 142 4.14 15.01 -13.56
CA LYS A 142 5.03 14.62 -14.67
C LYS A 142 4.47 15.02 -16.03
N ALA A 143 3.15 14.91 -16.22
CA ALA A 143 2.50 15.36 -17.46
C ALA A 143 2.59 16.89 -17.62
N ASN A 144 2.48 17.63 -16.51
CA ASN A 144 2.53 19.09 -16.47
C ASN A 144 3.96 19.68 -16.41
N THR A 145 5.01 18.86 -16.51
CA THR A 145 6.39 19.31 -16.35
C THR A 145 6.90 20.05 -17.60
N SER A 146 7.34 21.29 -17.42
CA SER A 146 7.93 22.10 -18.50
C SER A 146 9.33 21.61 -18.92
N ASP A 147 9.80 21.99 -20.12
CA ASP A 147 11.14 21.62 -20.59
C ASP A 147 12.27 22.08 -19.66
N PHE A 148 12.14 23.30 -19.13
CA PHE A 148 13.11 23.84 -18.16
C PHE A 148 13.15 23.02 -16.87
N ASP A 149 12.00 22.54 -16.39
CA ASP A 149 11.96 21.67 -15.21
C ASP A 149 12.54 20.28 -15.50
N ARG A 150 12.39 19.75 -16.72
CA ARG A 150 13.08 18.53 -17.15
C ARG A 150 14.60 18.69 -17.12
N TYR A 151 15.12 19.84 -17.56
CA TYR A 151 16.54 20.16 -17.45
C TYR A 151 17.02 20.22 -15.99
N LYS A 152 16.30 20.92 -15.10
CA LYS A 152 16.62 20.94 -13.66
C LYS A 152 16.63 19.53 -13.06
N LEU A 153 15.62 18.72 -13.38
CA LEU A 153 15.53 17.33 -12.92
C LEU A 153 16.71 16.47 -13.41
N MET A 154 17.15 16.66 -14.67
CA MET A 154 18.33 15.98 -15.21
C MET A 154 19.59 16.32 -14.40
N VAL A 155 19.87 17.61 -14.20
CA VAL A 155 21.03 18.07 -13.43
C VAL A 155 21.00 17.55 -12.00
N GLN A 156 19.83 17.61 -11.34
CA GLN A 156 19.64 17.08 -9.99
C GLN A 156 19.87 15.55 -9.92
N ARG A 157 19.40 14.79 -10.92
CA ARG A 157 19.64 13.33 -11.00
C ARG A 157 21.11 12.99 -11.17
N MET A 158 21.85 13.74 -11.99
CA MET A 158 23.29 13.55 -12.16
C MET A 158 24.04 13.77 -10.85
N LYS A 159 23.75 14.89 -10.14
CA LYS A 159 24.34 15.19 -8.83
C LYS A 159 24.04 14.10 -7.79
N LYS A 160 22.78 13.67 -7.69
CA LYS A 160 22.35 12.60 -6.78
C LYS A 160 23.05 11.28 -7.07
N SER A 161 23.13 10.89 -8.34
CA SER A 161 23.79 9.64 -8.78
C SER A 161 25.28 9.66 -8.45
N ALA A 162 25.97 10.77 -8.70
CA ALA A 162 27.38 10.91 -8.36
C ALA A 162 27.64 10.79 -6.85
N ALA A 163 26.81 11.44 -6.02
CA ALA A 163 26.91 11.33 -4.56
C ALA A 163 26.65 9.89 -4.06
N MET A 164 25.59 9.25 -4.55
CA MET A 164 25.27 7.86 -4.19
C MET A 164 26.40 6.89 -4.56
N LYS A 165 26.99 7.03 -5.74
CA LYS A 165 28.14 6.19 -6.17
C LYS A 165 29.35 6.36 -5.25
N ARG A 166 29.65 7.58 -4.81
CA ARG A 166 30.75 7.86 -3.87
C ARG A 166 30.54 7.16 -2.53
N GLU A 167 29.34 7.27 -1.95
CA GLU A 167 29.02 6.61 -0.68
C GLU A 167 29.02 5.08 -0.80
N LEU A 168 28.45 4.53 -1.89
CA LEU A 168 28.50 3.09 -2.15
C LEU A 168 29.93 2.57 -2.32
N ALA A 169 30.83 3.34 -2.95
CA ALA A 169 32.23 2.95 -3.07
C ALA A 169 32.94 2.90 -1.71
N LYS A 170 32.64 3.83 -0.79
CA LYS A 170 33.17 3.81 0.58
C LYS A 170 32.68 2.58 1.34
N LEU A 171 31.37 2.30 1.30
CA LEU A 171 30.78 1.14 1.98
C LEU A 171 31.34 -0.18 1.44
N LYS A 172 31.51 -0.30 0.12
CA LYS A 172 32.14 -1.47 -0.51
C LYS A 172 33.59 -1.65 -0.08
N LYS A 173 34.34 -0.55 0.06
CA LYS A 173 35.72 -0.57 0.55
C LYS A 173 35.83 -0.92 2.05
N GLN A 174 34.81 -0.60 2.84
CA GLN A 174 34.75 -0.98 4.26
C GLN A 174 34.32 -2.44 4.48
N ALA A 175 33.55 -3.00 3.54
CA ALA A 175 33.09 -4.39 3.58
C ALA A 175 34.06 -5.39 2.94
N ALA A 176 35.06 -4.89 2.20
CA ALA A 176 36.17 -5.66 1.64
C ALA A 176 37.37 -5.60 2.60
#